data_AF-A0A2V6TCW8-F1
#
_entry.id   AF-A0A2V6TCW8-F1
#
_cell.length_a   1.000
_cell.length_b   1.000
_cell.length_c   1.000
_cell.angle_alpha   90.00
_cell.angle_beta   90.00
_cell.angle_gamma   90.00
#
_symmetry.space_group_name_H-M   'P 1'
#
loop_
_entity.id
_entity.type
_entity.pdbx_description
1 polymer ?
#
loop_
_entity_poly.entity_id
_entity_poly.type
_entity_poly.pdbx_seq_one_letter_code
_entity_poly.pdbx_strand_id
1 'polypeptide(L)' 'RNVNLTILLFNNRIYGLTKGQYSPTSELGKVTKSTPMGSADRPVHPCSFALGVGATFVARTVDRNVAHMEETLKKAAAH' A
#
# COMPACT_ATOMS: atom_id res chain seq x y z
N ARG A 1 -7.91 -7.50 16.15
CA ARG A 1 -8.12 -6.60 17.33
C ARG A 1 -8.31 -5.20 16.77
N ASN A 2 -9.31 -4.43 17.22
CA ASN A 2 -9.58 -3.05 16.76
C ASN A 2 -8.84 -2.04 17.66
N VAL A 3 -7.51 -2.06 17.62
CA VAL A 3 -6.69 -1.16 18.44
C VAL A 3 -6.76 0.24 17.82
N ASN A 4 -6.86 1.27 18.67
CA ASN A 4 -6.83 2.67 18.23
C ASN A 4 -5.42 3.04 17.78
N LEU A 5 -5.11 2.76 16.51
CA LEU A 5 -3.85 3.07 15.86
C LEU A 5 -4.07 3.38 14.38
N THR A 6 -3.29 4.31 13.85
CA THR A 6 -3.26 4.63 12.41
C THR A 6 -2.02 4.01 11.76
N ILE A 7 -2.22 3.22 10.71
CA ILE A 7 -1.12 2.68 9.89
C ILE A 7 -1.10 3.42 8.56
N LEU A 8 0.03 4.07 8.26
CA LEU A 8 0.28 4.68 6.96
C LEU A 8 1.14 3.74 6.11
N LEU A 9 0.58 3.25 5.00
CA LEU A 9 1.28 2.39 4.05
C LEU A 9 1.69 3.18 2.81
N PHE A 10 2.98 3.49 2.70
CA PHE A 10 3.58 4.10 1.51
C PHE A 10 3.76 3.03 0.43
N ASN A 11 2.83 2.99 -0.53
CA ASN A 11 2.79 1.93 -1.54
C ASN A 11 3.40 2.36 -2.87
N ASN A 12 4.73 2.25 -2.99
CA ASN A 12 5.47 2.61 -4.21
C ASN A 12 5.61 1.43 -5.20
N ARG A 13 5.00 0.28 -4.90
CA ARG A 13 5.08 -0.97 -5.70
C ARG A 13 6.50 -1.45 -6.01
N ILE A 14 7.46 -1.18 -5.12
CA ILE A 14 8.85 -1.61 -5.23
C ILE A 14 9.54 -1.47 -3.86
N TYR A 15 10.51 -2.33 -3.56
CA TYR A 15 11.43 -2.13 -2.44
C TYR A 15 12.55 -1.17 -2.86
N GLY A 16 12.25 0.13 -2.78
CA GLY A 16 13.16 1.17 -3.25
C GLY A 16 14.50 1.20 -2.50
N LEU A 17 14.49 0.99 -1.19
CA LEU A 17 15.69 1.11 -0.35
C LEU A 17 16.72 0.01 -0.61
N THR A 18 16.27 -1.20 -0.96
CA THR A 18 17.14 -2.39 -1.13
C THR A 18 17.63 -2.58 -2.56
N LYS A 19 17.63 -1.51 -3.39
CA LYS A 19 18.00 -1.52 -4.82
C LYS A 19 16.94 -2.07 -5.78
N GLY A 20 15.66 -1.98 -5.40
CA GLY A 20 14.55 -2.06 -6.36
C GLY A 20 14.01 -3.46 -6.65
N GLN A 21 14.02 -4.37 -5.68
CA GLN A 21 13.29 -5.64 -5.79
C GLN A 21 11.78 -5.40 -5.86
N TYR A 22 11.02 -6.37 -6.39
CA TYR A 22 9.56 -6.29 -6.40
C TYR A 22 9.00 -6.37 -4.97
N SER A 23 7.93 -5.63 -4.72
CA SER A 23 7.11 -5.69 -3.50
C SER A 23 5.88 -6.58 -3.68
N PRO A 24 5.17 -6.99 -2.61
CA PRO A 24 3.91 -7.74 -2.70
C PRO A 24 2.78 -7.01 -3.46
N THR A 25 2.93 -5.71 -3.68
CA THR A 25 2.01 -4.84 -4.43
C THR A 25 2.49 -4.54 -5.85
N SER A 26 3.62 -5.10 -6.26
CA SER A 26 4.14 -4.97 -7.62
C SER A 26 3.22 -5.63 -8.62
N GLU A 27 3.07 -5.00 -9.77
CA GLU A 27 2.32 -5.55 -10.92
C GLU A 27 2.86 -6.93 -11.30
N LEU A 28 1.99 -7.78 -11.84
CA LEU A 28 2.37 -9.08 -12.38
C LEU A 28 3.33 -8.88 -13.56
N GLY A 29 4.39 -9.69 -13.66
CA GLY A 29 5.39 -9.57 -14.70
C GLY A 29 6.36 -8.40 -14.52
N LYS A 30 6.35 -7.69 -13.38
CA LYS A 30 7.25 -6.57 -13.13
C LYS A 30 8.71 -7.04 -13.08
N VAL A 31 9.48 -6.59 -14.07
CA VAL A 31 10.92 -6.88 -14.17
C VAL A 31 11.67 -6.01 -13.17
N THR A 32 12.50 -6.66 -12.35
CA THR A 32 13.43 -5.98 -11.44
C THR A 32 14.80 -6.63 -11.50
N LYS A 33 15.81 -6.04 -10.85
CA LYS A 33 17.16 -6.63 -10.81
C LYS A 33 17.18 -8.04 -10.19
N SER A 34 16.31 -8.30 -9.21
CA SER A 34 16.19 -9.63 -8.58
C SER A 34 15.17 -10.54 -9.26
N THR A 35 14.29 -9.98 -10.10
CA THR A 35 13.29 -10.73 -10.89
C THR A 35 13.42 -10.38 -12.37
N PRO A 36 14.50 -10.82 -13.04
CA PRO A 36 14.74 -10.49 -14.45
C PRO A 36 13.68 -11.09 -15.38
N MET A 37 13.04 -12.19 -14.98
CA MET A 37 11.95 -12.83 -15.71
C MET A 37 10.55 -12.25 -15.40
N GLY A 38 10.49 -11.16 -14.62
CA GLY A 38 9.25 -10.58 -14.12
C GLY A 38 8.78 -11.22 -12.80
N SER A 39 7.89 -10.52 -12.08
CA SER A 39 7.23 -11.08 -10.89
C SER A 39 6.21 -12.16 -11.30
N ALA A 40 6.24 -13.29 -10.59
CA ALA A 40 5.29 -14.38 -10.79
C ALA A 40 4.01 -14.21 -9.96
N ASP A 41 4.08 -13.41 -8.89
CA ASP A 41 3.00 -13.28 -7.92
C ASP A 41 1.95 -12.26 -8.36
N ARG A 42 0.67 -12.57 -8.09
CA ARG A 42 -0.41 -11.60 -8.27
C ARG A 42 -0.31 -10.50 -7.20
N PRO A 43 -0.48 -9.22 -7.56
CA PRO A 43 -0.36 -8.12 -6.61
C PRO A 43 -1.42 -8.24 -5.50
N VAL A 44 -0.98 -8.08 -4.25
CA VAL A 44 -1.90 -7.92 -3.12
C VAL A 44 -2.60 -6.57 -3.24
N HIS A 45 -3.88 -6.52 -2.87
CA HIS A 45 -4.67 -5.29 -2.74
C HIS A 45 -4.77 -4.89 -1.25
N PRO A 46 -3.94 -3.94 -0.74
CA PRO A 46 -3.89 -3.62 0.69
C PRO A 46 -5.23 -3.19 1.30
N CYS A 47 -6.04 -2.43 0.55
CA CYS A 47 -7.34 -1.99 1.05
C CYS A 47 -8.30 -3.18 1.24
N SER A 48 -8.36 -4.10 0.27
CA SER A 48 -9.16 -5.31 0.38
C SER A 48 -8.66 -6.22 1.51
N PHE A 49 -7.34 -6.33 1.67
CA PHE A 49 -6.75 -7.08 2.78
C PHE A 49 -7.14 -6.46 4.14
N ALA A 50 -6.99 -5.14 4.30
CA ALA A 50 -7.34 -4.43 5.53
C ALA A 50 -8.82 -4.60 5.89
N LEU A 51 -9.72 -4.47 4.90
CA LEU A 51 -11.15 -4.74 5.09
C LEU A 51 -11.40 -6.20 5.48
N GLY A 52 -10.76 -7.16 4.80
CA GLY A 52 -10.90 -8.59 5.07
C GLY A 52 -10.46 -9.02 6.46
N VAL A 53 -9.48 -8.31 7.07
CA VAL A 53 -9.04 -8.56 8.45
C VAL A 53 -9.80 -7.72 9.50
N GLY A 54 -10.86 -7.01 9.08
CA GLY A 54 -11.77 -6.30 9.98
C GLY A 54 -11.32 -4.89 10.38
N ALA A 55 -10.52 -4.21 9.57
CA ALA A 55 -10.22 -2.79 9.79
C ALA A 55 -11.52 -1.97 9.66
N THR A 56 -11.75 -1.09 10.65
CA THR A 56 -12.99 -0.29 10.74
C THR A 56 -12.90 1.07 10.02
N PHE A 57 -11.69 1.47 9.62
CA PHE A 57 -11.44 2.60 8.72
C PHE A 57 -10.36 2.20 7.70
N VAL A 58 -10.67 2.35 6.40
CA VAL A 58 -9.74 2.07 5.31
C VAL A 58 -9.88 3.15 4.25
N ALA A 59 -8.77 3.79 3.90
CA ALA A 59 -8.72 4.80 2.86
C ALA A 59 -7.46 4.66 2.02
N ARG A 60 -7.49 5.23 0.81
CA ARG A 60 -6.33 5.34 -0.08
C ARG A 60 -6.35 6.72 -0.72
N THR A 61 -5.19 7.36 -0.76
CA THR A 61 -4.96 8.63 -1.46
C THR A 61 -3.77 8.51 -2.40
N VAL A 62 -3.59 9.52 -3.25
CA VAL A 62 -2.42 9.70 -4.12
C VAL A 62 -1.61 10.86 -3.56
N ASP A 63 -0.29 10.70 -3.47
CA ASP A 63 0.66 11.69 -2.95
C ASP A 63 0.58 13.05 -3.64
N ARG A 64 0.21 13.06 -4.94
CA ARG A 64 0.01 14.28 -5.73
C ARG A 64 -1.33 14.99 -5.50
N ASN A 65 -2.30 14.32 -4.87
CA ASN A 65 -3.59 14.93 -4.52
C ASN A 65 -3.57 15.39 -3.06
N VAL A 66 -2.90 16.51 -2.82
CA VAL A 66 -2.63 17.04 -1.46
C VAL A 66 -3.92 17.30 -0.69
N ALA A 67 -4.93 17.92 -1.31
CA ALA A 67 -6.20 18.24 -0.65
C ALA A 67 -6.91 16.98 -0.16
N HIS A 68 -7.02 15.95 -1.01
CA HIS A 68 -7.62 14.68 -0.63
C HIS A 68 -6.79 13.92 0.41
N MET A 69 -5.45 13.98 0.32
CA MET A 69 -4.56 13.37 1.32
C MET A 69 -4.73 14.01 2.70
N GLU A 70 -4.79 15.34 2.78
CA GLU A 70 -5.01 16.07 4.03
C GLU A 70 -6.35 15.68 4.67
N GLU A 71 -7.44 15.67 3.89
CA GLU A 71 -8.76 15.26 4.37
C GLU A 71 -8.75 13.80 4.86
N THR A 72 -8.10 12.91 4.12
CA THR A 72 -7.99 11.49 4.48
C THR A 72 -7.26 11.30 5.80
N LEU A 73 -6.14 11.98 6.00
CA LEU A 73 -5.35 11.89 7.23
C LEU A 73 -6.10 12.46 8.43
N LYS A 74 -6.84 13.57 8.26
CA LYS A 74 -7.72 14.12 9.30
C LYS A 74 -8.82 13.14 9.70
N LYS A 75 -9.48 12.50 8.73
CA LYS A 75 -10.51 11.47 8.99
C LYS A 75 -9.93 10.24 9.70
N ALA A 76 -8.74 9.80 9.30
CA ALA A 76 -8.07 8.65 9.93
C ALA A 76 -7.69 8.93 11.40
N ALA A 77 -7.21 10.14 11.70
CA ALA A 77 -6.85 10.53 13.06
C ALA A 77 -8.07 10.74 13.99
N ALA A 78 -9.25 11.01 13.42
CA ALA A 78 -10.49 11.21 14.16
C ALA A 78 -11.28 9.91 14.42
N HIS A 79 -10.85 8.79 13.84
CA HIS A 79 -11.47 7.47 13.95
C HIS A 79 -10.84 6.64 15.08
#